data_AF-A0A957T712-F1
#
_entry.id   AF-A0A957T712-F1
#
_cell.length_a   1.000
_cell.length_b   1.000
_cell.length_c   1.000
_cell.angle_alpha   90.00
_cell.angle_beta   90.00
_cell.angle_gamma   90.00
#
_symmetry.space_group_name_H-M   'P 1'
#
loop_
_entity.id
_entity.type
_entity.pdbx_description
1 polymer ?
#
loop_
_entity_poly.entity_id
_entity_poly.type
_entity_poly.pdbx_seq_one_letter_code
_entity_poly.pdbx_strand_id
1 'polypeptide(L)'
;MRVGEWIQPLNISIKRAEERPDHPKGDVVFRLIDLFTTRDGSWEPRSGHLGAVPQWARDAYLRPWDAPDRFDDAGADHHLFARVLDLNGAPITEQDSILYWSDGFHQLGNPSYNGFARMTPKQHSGWANLVMAGGSSYVPERGEHGPWCWCPRGAADVVTGAGMPANHHISFFAVWQAQRRSGQPPVDEHPVDEHPTEVLPNVDLSSLTSIRQEAWRQVGVAFNRDSSFANYARVHGLGAPLTNEYDIGNFRAQGFVGGIVYAPIGQWHLIQHVAW
;
A
#
# COMPACT_ATOMS: atom_id res chain seq x y z
N MET A 1 16.37 -0.97 -11.15
CA MET A 1 15.65 0.22 -10.67
C MET A 1 16.06 1.40 -11.53
N ARG A 2 15.11 2.17 -12.09
CA ARG A 2 15.41 3.43 -12.80
C ARG A 2 15.19 4.59 -11.84
N VAL A 3 16.08 5.57 -11.87
CA VAL A 3 16.06 6.72 -10.98
C VAL A 3 16.18 7.97 -11.82
N GLY A 4 15.31 8.95 -11.57
CA GLY A 4 15.35 10.25 -12.23
C GLY A 4 16.58 11.06 -11.82
N GLU A 5 16.99 11.97 -12.70
CA GLU A 5 18.17 12.84 -12.53
C GLU A 5 18.18 13.58 -11.18
N TRP A 6 16.99 14.00 -10.71
CA TRP A 6 16.86 14.88 -9.55
C TRP A 6 16.75 14.18 -8.20
N ILE A 7 16.70 12.85 -8.15
CA ILE A 7 16.53 12.13 -6.88
C ILE A 7 17.73 12.35 -5.95
N GLN A 8 18.95 12.18 -6.46
CA GLN A 8 20.15 12.40 -5.66
C GLN A 8 20.40 13.89 -5.33
N PRO A 9 20.32 14.84 -6.29
CA PRO A 9 20.47 16.27 -5.99
C PRO A 9 19.45 16.81 -4.98
N LEU A 10 18.26 16.21 -4.89
CA LEU A 10 17.23 16.58 -3.93
C LEU A 10 17.36 15.82 -2.58
N ASN A 11 18.48 15.13 -2.35
CA ASN A 11 18.74 14.37 -1.13
C ASN A 11 17.68 13.30 -0.80
N ILE A 12 17.02 12.76 -1.82
CA ILE A 12 16.06 11.66 -1.65
C ILE A 12 16.81 10.36 -1.45
N SER A 13 16.43 9.63 -0.41
CA SER A 13 17.05 8.37 -0.01
C SER A 13 16.07 7.22 -0.07
N ILE A 14 16.58 6.05 -0.47
CA ILE A 14 15.82 4.80 -0.47
C ILE A 14 16.38 3.92 0.65
N LYS A 15 15.51 3.45 1.54
CA LYS A 15 15.84 2.46 2.57
C LYS A 15 15.27 1.12 2.16
N ARG A 16 16.10 0.08 2.10
CA ARG A 16 15.66 -1.26 1.74
C ARG A 16 14.74 -1.81 2.81
N ALA A 17 13.85 -2.72 2.42
CA ALA A 17 12.97 -3.41 3.36
C ALA A 17 13.73 -4.04 4.54
N GLU A 18 14.96 -4.50 4.30
CA GLU A 18 15.86 -5.10 5.29
C GLU A 18 16.42 -4.10 6.31
N GLU A 19 16.55 -2.83 5.93
CA GLU A 19 17.03 -1.75 6.79
C GLU A 19 15.93 -1.23 7.73
N ARG A 20 14.68 -1.67 7.53
CA ARG A 20 13.56 -1.17 8.32
C ARG A 20 13.62 -1.67 9.76
N PRO A 21 13.33 -0.79 10.73
CA PRO A 21 13.38 -1.12 12.16
C PRO A 21 12.30 -2.12 12.60
N ASP A 22 11.22 -2.29 11.84
CA ASP A 22 10.17 -3.30 12.10
C ASP A 22 10.50 -4.69 11.55
N HIS A 23 11.63 -4.84 10.84
CA HIS A 23 12.12 -6.10 10.28
C HIS A 23 11.02 -6.94 9.59
N PRO A 24 10.30 -6.36 8.60
CA PRO A 24 9.10 -6.96 8.06
C PRO A 24 9.41 -8.34 7.48
N LYS A 25 8.52 -9.30 7.73
CA LYS A 25 8.62 -10.70 7.27
C LYS A 25 7.70 -10.96 6.07
N GLY A 26 7.77 -12.18 5.52
CA GLY A 26 6.95 -12.63 4.41
C GLY A 26 7.73 -12.90 3.13
N ASP A 27 7.16 -13.74 2.28
CA ASP A 27 7.80 -14.26 1.06
C ASP A 27 7.82 -13.23 -0.07
N VAL A 28 6.90 -12.27 -0.03
CA VAL A 28 6.83 -11.16 -0.97
C VAL A 28 7.44 -9.92 -0.33
N VAL A 29 8.27 -9.22 -1.12
CA VAL A 29 8.81 -7.91 -0.80
C VAL A 29 8.54 -6.96 -1.96
N PHE A 30 8.01 -5.78 -1.66
CA PHE A 30 7.81 -4.71 -2.63
C PHE A 30 9.12 -3.95 -2.82
N ARG A 31 9.77 -4.15 -3.96
CA ARG A 31 11.00 -3.44 -4.30
C ARG A 31 10.69 -2.20 -5.12
N LEU A 32 11.36 -1.11 -4.78
CA LEU A 32 11.27 0.10 -5.57
C LEU A 32 11.92 -0.17 -6.94
N ILE A 33 11.15 -0.01 -8.00
CA ILE A 33 11.63 -0.19 -9.37
C ILE A 33 11.85 1.13 -10.08
N ASP A 34 11.05 2.16 -9.79
CA ASP A 34 11.17 3.48 -10.41
C ASP A 34 10.94 4.60 -9.40
N LEU A 35 11.78 5.64 -9.47
CA LEU A 35 11.67 6.85 -8.65
C LEU A 35 12.02 8.09 -9.47
N PHE A 36 11.11 9.03 -9.60
CA PHE A 36 11.28 10.22 -10.43
C PHE A 36 10.46 11.41 -9.93
N THR A 37 10.54 12.55 -10.62
CA THR A 37 9.87 13.80 -10.24
C THR A 37 9.08 14.41 -11.40
N THR A 38 8.18 15.33 -11.09
CA THR A 38 7.70 16.37 -12.02
C THR A 38 7.88 17.73 -11.38
N ARG A 39 7.99 18.77 -12.21
CA ARG A 39 8.11 20.17 -11.75
C ARG A 39 6.89 20.96 -12.19
N ASP A 40 6.27 21.68 -11.25
CA ASP A 40 5.08 22.50 -11.47
C ASP A 40 3.95 21.72 -12.18
N GLY A 41 3.83 20.42 -11.89
CA GLY A 41 2.85 19.52 -12.52
C GLY A 41 3.15 19.18 -13.99
N SER A 42 4.30 19.62 -14.52
CA SER A 42 4.67 19.42 -15.91
C SER A 42 5.26 18.04 -16.15
N TRP A 43 4.68 17.35 -17.14
CA TRP A 43 5.22 16.12 -17.71
C TRP A 43 6.10 16.35 -18.94
N GLU A 44 6.45 17.61 -19.25
CA GLU A 44 7.34 17.91 -20.36
C GLU A 44 8.80 17.68 -19.94
N PRO A 45 9.54 16.75 -20.57
CA PRO A 45 10.93 16.50 -20.23
C PRO A 45 11.79 17.71 -20.57
N ARG A 46 12.58 18.18 -19.62
CA ARG A 46 13.48 19.32 -19.79
C ARG A 46 14.79 19.03 -19.09
N SER A 47 15.78 18.56 -19.86
CA SER A 47 17.10 18.23 -19.33
C SER A 47 17.72 19.44 -18.59
N GLY A 48 18.30 19.18 -17.41
CA GLY A 48 18.91 20.22 -16.57
C GLY A 48 17.93 21.16 -15.87
N HIS A 49 16.61 21.04 -16.09
CA HIS A 49 15.62 21.81 -15.35
C HIS A 49 15.24 21.09 -14.06
N LEU A 50 15.42 21.76 -12.91
CA LEU A 50 15.17 21.22 -11.58
C LEU A 50 13.81 20.51 -11.46
N GLY A 51 13.83 19.23 -11.09
CA GLY A 51 12.64 18.42 -10.84
C GLY A 51 11.91 17.98 -12.11
N ALA A 52 12.40 18.30 -13.30
CA ALA A 52 11.76 17.89 -14.55
C ALA A 52 11.68 16.37 -14.67
N VAL A 53 10.60 15.90 -15.31
CA VAL A 53 10.39 14.47 -15.54
C VAL A 53 11.40 13.93 -16.55
N PRO A 54 12.00 12.75 -16.32
CA PRO A 54 12.82 12.11 -17.33
C PRO A 54 11.95 11.51 -18.45
N GLN A 55 12.47 11.48 -19.68
CA GLN A 55 11.75 10.97 -20.85
C GLN A 55 11.17 9.56 -20.62
N TRP A 56 11.96 8.65 -20.05
CA TRP A 56 11.52 7.27 -19.80
C TRP A 56 10.31 7.18 -18.86
N ALA A 57 10.16 8.11 -17.91
CA ALA A 57 9.05 8.11 -16.97
C ALA A 57 7.79 8.66 -17.63
N ARG A 58 7.93 9.71 -18.45
CA ARG A 58 6.84 10.20 -19.30
C ARG A 58 6.30 9.07 -20.18
N ASP A 59 7.17 8.40 -20.92
CA ASP A 59 6.77 7.35 -21.86
C ASP A 59 6.11 6.16 -21.14
N ALA A 60 6.55 5.85 -19.92
CA ALA A 60 6.02 4.74 -19.14
C ALA A 60 4.69 5.05 -18.44
N TYR A 61 4.49 6.28 -17.97
CA TYR A 61 3.42 6.59 -17.00
C TYR A 61 2.43 7.65 -17.46
N LEU A 62 2.78 8.52 -18.41
CA LEU A 62 1.83 9.48 -18.94
C LEU A 62 1.00 8.81 -20.04
N ARG A 63 -0.23 8.46 -19.69
CA ARG A 63 -1.18 7.89 -20.64
C ARG A 63 -1.91 8.97 -21.45
N PRO A 64 -2.33 8.66 -22.69
CA PRO A 64 -3.27 9.49 -23.44
C PRO A 64 -4.56 9.77 -22.68
N TRP A 65 -5.25 10.84 -23.07
CA TRP A 65 -6.46 11.31 -22.40
C TRP A 65 -7.63 10.30 -22.42
N ASP A 66 -7.69 9.45 -23.44
CA ASP A 66 -8.74 8.45 -23.67
C ASP A 66 -8.38 7.06 -23.12
N ALA A 67 -7.19 6.89 -22.53
CA ALA A 67 -6.77 5.61 -21.98
C ALA A 67 -7.59 5.23 -20.73
N PRO A 68 -8.04 3.97 -20.60
CA PRO A 68 -8.82 3.52 -19.44
C PRO A 68 -8.01 3.52 -18.13
N ASP A 69 -6.67 3.42 -18.22
CA ASP A 69 -5.74 3.47 -17.08
C ASP A 69 -5.11 4.85 -16.89
N ARG A 70 -5.75 5.91 -17.42
CA ARG A 70 -5.23 7.29 -17.34
C ARG A 70 -4.99 7.74 -15.91
N PHE A 71 -3.86 8.40 -15.70
CA PHE A 71 -3.54 9.03 -14.43
C PHE A 71 -4.11 10.46 -14.36
N ASP A 72 -5.26 10.61 -13.71
CA ASP A 72 -6.00 11.89 -13.66
C ASP A 72 -5.28 13.02 -12.92
N ASP A 73 -4.39 12.70 -11.98
CA ASP A 73 -3.67 13.70 -11.17
C ASP A 73 -2.30 14.06 -11.78
N ALA A 74 -2.08 13.77 -13.06
CA ALA A 74 -0.80 14.03 -13.72
C ALA A 74 -0.36 15.51 -13.60
N GLY A 75 -1.30 16.45 -13.54
CA GLY A 75 -1.02 17.87 -13.38
C GLY A 75 -0.75 18.35 -11.94
N ALA A 76 -0.78 17.48 -10.93
CA ALA A 76 -0.56 17.90 -9.54
C ALA A 76 0.93 18.18 -9.28
N ASP A 77 1.22 19.27 -8.57
CA ASP A 77 2.53 19.92 -8.61
C ASP A 77 3.35 19.84 -7.31
N HIS A 78 2.78 19.36 -6.20
CA HIS A 78 3.51 19.17 -4.93
C HIS A 78 3.04 17.92 -4.16
N HIS A 79 3.11 16.76 -4.78
CA HIS A 79 2.56 15.51 -4.24
C HIS A 79 3.60 14.41 -4.07
N LEU A 80 3.29 13.47 -3.19
CA LEU A 80 3.93 12.16 -3.11
C LEU A 80 3.02 11.16 -3.78
N PHE A 81 3.46 10.58 -4.89
CA PHE A 81 2.74 9.58 -5.65
C PHE A 81 3.31 8.19 -5.41
N ALA A 82 2.42 7.21 -5.33
CA ALA A 82 2.75 5.80 -5.18
C ALA A 82 1.95 4.94 -6.15
N ARG A 83 2.63 4.02 -6.81
CA ARG A 83 2.01 2.92 -7.57
C ARG A 83 2.67 1.61 -7.17
N VAL A 84 1.86 0.58 -6.98
CA VAL A 84 2.34 -0.75 -6.56
C VAL A 84 1.88 -1.75 -7.58
N LEU A 85 2.80 -2.57 -8.04
CA LEU A 85 2.57 -3.64 -8.98
C LEU A 85 2.69 -4.99 -8.27
N ASP A 86 1.85 -5.93 -8.65
CA ASP A 86 1.94 -7.31 -8.19
C ASP A 86 3.10 -8.06 -8.87
N LEU A 87 3.19 -9.37 -8.63
CA LEU A 87 4.25 -10.23 -9.20
C LEU A 87 4.20 -10.27 -10.74
N ASN A 88 3.03 -10.03 -11.33
CA ASN A 88 2.78 -10.05 -12.77
C ASN A 88 2.88 -8.65 -13.41
N GLY A 89 3.12 -7.61 -12.61
CA GLY A 89 3.17 -6.23 -13.08
C GLY A 89 1.79 -5.54 -13.17
N ALA A 90 0.72 -6.16 -12.66
CA ALA A 90 -0.60 -5.54 -12.60
C ALA A 90 -0.71 -4.59 -11.38
N PRO A 91 -1.42 -3.46 -11.48
CA PRO A 91 -1.56 -2.55 -10.34
C PRO A 91 -2.33 -3.16 -9.17
N ILE A 92 -1.82 -2.98 -7.96
CA ILE A 92 -2.51 -3.28 -6.70
C ILE A 92 -3.28 -2.04 -6.26
N THR A 93 -4.59 -2.19 -6.07
CA THR A 93 -5.53 -1.11 -5.70
C THR A 93 -6.27 -1.40 -4.40
N GLU A 94 -5.65 -2.21 -3.55
CA GLU A 94 -6.19 -2.57 -2.23
C GLU A 94 -6.35 -1.33 -1.34
N GLN A 95 -7.41 -1.37 -0.51
CA GLN A 95 -7.73 -0.29 0.42
C GLN A 95 -6.57 -0.03 1.39
N ASP A 96 -6.26 1.25 1.58
CA ASP A 96 -5.27 1.75 2.54
C ASP A 96 -3.88 1.11 2.41
N SER A 97 -3.53 0.69 1.20
CA SER A 97 -2.31 -0.07 0.91
C SER A 97 -1.04 0.79 0.87
N ILE A 98 -1.14 2.12 0.88
CA ILE A 98 0.02 3.02 0.89
C ILE A 98 0.09 3.80 2.21
N LEU A 99 1.29 3.86 2.80
CA LEU A 99 1.60 4.61 4.01
C LEU A 99 2.43 5.86 3.67
N TYR A 100 2.06 6.99 4.26
CA TYR A 100 2.78 8.26 4.22
C TYR A 100 2.95 8.82 5.63
N TRP A 101 4.11 9.38 5.96
CA TRP A 101 4.36 10.03 7.25
C TRP A 101 5.55 10.99 7.19
N SER A 102 5.61 11.93 8.13
CA SER A 102 6.65 12.98 8.18
C SER A 102 7.51 12.98 9.44
N ASP A 103 7.28 12.05 10.37
CA ASP A 103 7.98 11.98 11.66
C ASP A 103 9.26 11.11 11.64
N GLY A 104 9.71 10.74 10.45
CA GLY A 104 10.98 10.04 10.21
C GLY A 104 10.88 8.52 10.08
N PHE A 105 11.88 7.94 9.40
CA PHE A 105 11.95 6.51 9.05
C PHE A 105 11.85 5.55 10.26
N HIS A 106 12.40 5.94 11.41
CA HIS A 106 12.43 5.10 12.61
C HIS A 106 11.05 4.74 13.15
N GLN A 107 10.01 5.53 12.82
CA GLN A 107 8.64 5.30 13.29
C GLN A 107 8.01 4.01 12.77
N LEU A 108 8.55 3.41 11.70
CA LEU A 108 8.11 2.08 11.26
C LEU A 108 8.28 1.03 12.36
N GLY A 109 9.30 1.17 13.23
CA GLY A 109 9.57 0.25 14.33
C GLY A 109 8.88 0.62 15.64
N ASN A 110 8.10 1.71 15.66
CA ASN A 110 7.38 2.16 16.84
C ASN A 110 5.96 1.58 16.84
N PRO A 111 5.65 0.58 17.68
CA PRO A 111 4.35 -0.08 17.68
C PRO A 111 3.21 0.84 18.17
N SER A 112 3.52 1.95 18.84
CA SER A 112 2.55 2.92 19.31
C SER A 112 2.35 4.10 18.35
N TYR A 113 3.10 4.15 17.24
CA TYR A 113 2.98 5.24 16.28
C TYR A 113 1.71 5.08 15.44
N ASN A 114 0.87 6.12 15.45
CA ASN A 114 -0.40 6.17 14.73
C ASN A 114 -0.48 7.29 13.67
N GLY A 115 0.63 8.00 13.43
CA GLY A 115 0.70 9.15 12.51
C GLY A 115 0.75 8.80 11.02
N PHE A 116 0.62 7.52 10.64
CA PHE A 116 0.56 7.13 9.24
C PHE A 116 -0.73 7.62 8.58
N ALA A 117 -0.60 8.46 7.57
CA ALA A 117 -1.65 8.66 6.58
C ALA A 117 -1.72 7.43 5.68
N ARG A 118 -2.92 6.90 5.49
CA ARG A 118 -3.17 5.73 4.66
C ARG A 118 -3.99 6.13 3.45
N MET A 119 -3.55 5.75 2.26
CA MET A 119 -4.23 6.08 1.02
C MET A 119 -4.51 4.83 0.21
N THR A 120 -5.68 4.82 -0.44
CA THR A 120 -6.10 3.77 -1.37
C THR A 120 -5.75 4.19 -2.79
N PRO A 121 -4.99 3.38 -3.56
CA PRO A 121 -4.75 3.65 -4.97
C PRO A 121 -6.06 3.68 -5.77
N LYS A 122 -6.18 4.62 -6.70
CA LYS A 122 -7.35 4.75 -7.57
C LYS A 122 -7.49 3.51 -8.44
N GLN A 123 -8.70 2.94 -8.50
CA GLN A 123 -8.97 1.68 -9.20
C GLN A 123 -8.57 1.69 -10.68
N HIS A 124 -8.77 2.82 -11.37
CA HIS A 124 -8.48 2.90 -12.81
C HIS A 124 -6.98 3.05 -13.09
N SER A 125 -6.26 3.91 -12.37
CA SER A 125 -4.86 4.25 -12.68
C SER A 125 -3.82 3.49 -11.85
N GLY A 126 -4.22 2.98 -10.69
CA GLY A 126 -3.33 2.36 -9.71
C GLY A 126 -2.47 3.34 -8.92
N TRP A 127 -2.68 4.65 -9.05
CA TRP A 127 -1.95 5.67 -8.31
C TRP A 127 -2.69 6.05 -7.02
N ALA A 128 -1.95 6.11 -5.93
CA ALA A 128 -2.32 6.85 -4.72
C ALA A 128 -1.47 8.13 -4.64
N ASN A 129 -1.96 9.12 -3.89
CA ASN A 129 -1.20 10.34 -3.66
C ASN A 129 -1.44 10.95 -2.28
N LEU A 130 -0.51 11.79 -1.85
CA LEU A 130 -0.67 12.70 -0.73
C LEU A 130 -0.12 14.08 -1.12
N VAL A 131 -0.92 15.12 -0.86
CA VAL A 131 -0.54 16.53 -1.05
C VAL A 131 0.46 16.93 0.04
N MET A 132 1.59 17.53 -0.33
CA MET A 132 2.56 18.04 0.65
C MET A 132 2.22 19.47 1.06
N ALA A 133 2.30 19.78 2.36
CA ALA A 133 2.06 21.13 2.86
C ALA A 133 3.32 22.03 2.78
N GLY A 134 3.09 23.36 2.83
CA GLY A 134 4.09 24.43 2.97
C GLY A 134 5.24 24.14 3.95
N GLY A 135 4.91 23.53 5.09
CA GLY A 135 5.86 23.20 6.15
C GLY A 135 6.87 22.09 5.81
N SER A 136 6.78 21.47 4.63
CA SER A 136 7.73 20.44 4.18
C SER A 136 8.93 20.99 3.39
N SER A 137 9.15 22.30 3.45
CA SER A 137 10.25 22.98 2.76
C SER A 137 11.62 22.60 3.32
N TYR A 138 12.62 22.47 2.45
CA TYR A 138 14.02 22.21 2.82
C TYR A 138 14.98 22.73 1.74
N VAL A 139 16.28 22.87 2.05
CA VAL A 139 17.30 23.36 1.10
C VAL A 139 18.35 22.27 0.82
N PRO A 140 18.25 21.53 -0.30
CA PRO A 140 19.15 20.42 -0.61
C PRO A 140 20.63 20.78 -0.61
N GLU A 141 20.98 21.98 -1.07
CA GLU A 141 22.36 22.48 -1.16
C GLU A 141 23.04 22.63 0.21
N ARG A 142 22.25 22.67 1.29
CA ARG A 142 22.74 22.67 2.68
C ARG A 142 22.86 21.27 3.28
N GLY A 143 22.61 20.23 2.48
CA GLY A 143 22.52 18.84 2.95
C GLY A 143 21.21 18.53 3.68
N GLU A 144 20.22 19.42 3.61
CA GLU A 144 18.89 19.19 4.19
C GLU A 144 18.10 18.20 3.33
N HIS A 145 17.13 17.52 3.93
CA HIS A 145 16.17 16.66 3.25
C HIS A 145 14.77 16.96 3.75
N GLY A 146 13.77 16.68 2.93
CA GLY A 146 12.38 16.85 3.31
C GLY A 146 11.92 15.82 4.34
N PRO A 147 10.84 16.09 5.07
CA PRO A 147 10.44 15.26 6.21
C PRO A 147 9.76 13.95 5.80
N TRP A 148 9.28 13.86 4.55
CA TRP A 148 8.36 12.80 4.16
C TRP A 148 9.04 11.47 3.88
N CYS A 149 8.37 10.44 4.33
CA CYS A 149 8.61 9.05 4.02
C CYS A 149 7.32 8.41 3.48
N TRP A 150 7.44 7.49 2.52
CA TRP A 150 6.29 6.73 2.05
C TRP A 150 6.70 5.37 1.44
N CYS A 151 5.80 4.40 1.59
CA CYS A 151 5.93 3.06 1.03
C CYS A 151 4.58 2.32 0.99
N PRO A 152 4.49 1.21 0.25
CA PRO A 152 3.40 0.25 0.38
C PRO A 152 3.38 -0.38 1.77
N ARG A 153 2.21 -0.86 2.19
CA ARG A 153 2.07 -1.73 3.36
C ARG A 153 2.78 -3.06 3.13
N GLY A 154 3.19 -3.67 4.24
CA GLY A 154 3.95 -4.91 4.24
C GLY A 154 5.46 -4.69 4.09
N ALA A 155 6.15 -5.74 3.68
CA ALA A 155 7.59 -5.69 3.43
C ALA A 155 7.89 -4.89 2.17
N ALA A 156 8.41 -3.67 2.32
CA ALA A 156 8.67 -2.78 1.20
C ALA A 156 9.92 -1.94 1.42
N ASP A 157 10.61 -1.61 0.33
CA ASP A 157 11.56 -0.50 0.31
C ASP A 157 10.82 0.82 0.60
N VAL A 158 11.49 1.76 1.26
CA VAL A 158 10.90 3.03 1.74
C VAL A 158 11.61 4.19 1.08
N VAL A 159 10.86 5.12 0.49
CA VAL A 159 11.41 6.39 0.03
C VAL A 159 11.36 7.39 1.18
N THR A 160 12.44 8.13 1.38
CA THR A 160 12.64 9.07 2.49
C THR A 160 13.28 10.35 1.98
N GLY A 161 13.00 11.49 2.62
CA GLY A 161 13.65 12.77 2.29
C GLY A 161 12.85 13.68 1.35
N ALA A 162 11.61 13.33 0.99
CA ALA A 162 10.80 14.18 0.11
C ALA A 162 10.14 15.34 0.86
N GLY A 163 9.80 16.38 0.12
CA GLY A 163 9.26 17.64 0.62
C GLY A 163 9.26 18.67 -0.50
N MET A 164 9.24 19.96 -0.17
CA MET A 164 9.30 21.03 -1.17
C MET A 164 10.67 21.72 -1.17
N PRO A 165 11.64 21.26 -1.98
CA PRO A 165 12.98 21.84 -1.99
C PRO A 165 12.92 23.32 -2.38
N ALA A 166 13.41 24.22 -1.52
CA ALA A 166 13.32 25.67 -1.68
C ALA A 166 11.90 26.19 -2.02
N ASN A 167 10.86 25.56 -1.45
CA ASN A 167 9.44 25.82 -1.77
C ASN A 167 9.05 25.63 -3.25
N HIS A 168 9.87 24.90 -4.00
CA HIS A 168 9.51 24.53 -5.35
C HIS A 168 8.41 23.47 -5.37
N HIS A 169 7.44 23.66 -6.26
CA HIS A 169 6.38 22.70 -6.51
C HIS A 169 6.99 21.53 -7.31
N ILE A 170 7.47 20.53 -6.57
CA ILE A 170 7.98 19.27 -7.11
C ILE A 170 7.13 18.14 -6.55
N SER A 171 6.60 17.31 -7.45
CA SER A 171 5.98 16.04 -7.10
C SER A 171 6.99 14.90 -7.24
N PHE A 172 6.90 13.90 -6.37
CA PHE A 172 7.74 12.71 -6.36
C PHE A 172 6.91 11.48 -6.68
N PHE A 173 7.41 10.61 -7.55
CA PHE A 173 6.71 9.42 -8.02
C PHE A 173 7.55 8.20 -7.69
N ALA A 174 6.95 7.28 -6.94
CA ALA A 174 7.59 6.03 -6.56
C ALA A 174 6.74 4.85 -7.04
N VAL A 175 7.39 3.89 -7.68
CA VAL A 175 6.76 2.68 -8.20
C VAL A 175 7.44 1.47 -7.60
N TRP A 176 6.65 0.62 -6.95
CA TRP A 176 7.10 -0.64 -6.39
C TRP A 176 6.57 -1.81 -7.20
N GLN A 177 7.33 -2.89 -7.23
CA GLN A 177 6.88 -4.17 -7.74
C GLN A 177 7.08 -5.25 -6.68
N ALA A 178 6.06 -6.08 -6.51
CA ALA A 178 6.17 -7.29 -5.70
C ALA A 178 7.23 -8.21 -6.29
N GLN A 179 8.12 -8.71 -5.45
CA GLN A 179 9.12 -9.71 -5.79
C GLN A 179 9.11 -10.79 -4.74
N ARG A 180 9.39 -12.03 -5.12
CA ARG A 180 9.71 -13.07 -4.15
C ARG A 180 11.06 -12.76 -3.52
N ARG A 181 11.17 -12.82 -2.18
CA ARG A 181 12.48 -12.77 -1.52
C ARG A 181 13.30 -13.96 -2.00
N SER A 182 14.51 -13.70 -2.48
CA SER A 182 15.41 -14.75 -2.95
C SER A 182 15.62 -15.80 -1.85
N GLY A 183 15.29 -17.06 -2.19
CA GLY A 183 15.13 -18.18 -1.26
C GLY A 183 14.13 -19.24 -1.76
N GLN A 184 13.29 -18.91 -2.73
CA GLN A 184 12.51 -19.87 -3.52
C GLN A 184 12.83 -19.72 -5.01
N PRO A 185 13.12 -20.81 -5.74
CA PRO A 185 13.32 -20.73 -7.18
C PRO A 185 12.05 -20.24 -7.90
N PRO A 186 12.19 -19.67 -9.11
CA PRO A 186 11.05 -19.45 -9.99
C PRO A 186 10.34 -20.79 -10.19
N VAL A 187 9.01 -20.79 -10.22
CA VAL A 187 8.28 -21.94 -10.74
C VAL A 187 8.42 -21.82 -12.26
N ASP A 188 9.49 -22.37 -12.82
CA ASP A 188 9.64 -22.53 -14.27
C ASP A 188 8.66 -23.62 -14.73
N GLU A 189 7.70 -23.24 -15.58
CA GLU A 189 6.91 -24.16 -16.37
C GLU A 189 7.80 -24.72 -17.51
N HIS A 190 8.51 -25.82 -17.27
CA HIS A 190 9.19 -26.59 -18.31
C HIS A 190 8.90 -28.09 -18.18
N PRO A 191 8.87 -28.82 -19.32
CA PRO A 191 8.05 -30.01 -19.52
C PRO A 191 8.51 -31.19 -18.68
N VAL A 192 7.51 -31.92 -18.19
CA VAL A 192 7.60 -33.09 -17.32
C VAL A 192 8.54 -34.13 -17.93
N ASP A 193 9.61 -34.47 -17.21
CA ASP A 193 10.36 -35.71 -17.43
C ASP A 193 10.49 -36.45 -16.08
N GLU A 194 10.19 -37.73 -16.12
CA GLU A 194 9.71 -38.55 -15.01
C GLU A 194 10.84 -39.00 -14.06
N HIS A 195 10.85 -38.49 -12.82
CA HIS A 195 11.52 -39.14 -11.69
C HIS A 195 10.67 -39.00 -10.40
N PRO A 196 10.79 -39.94 -9.44
CA PRO A 196 9.66 -40.38 -8.59
C PRO A 196 9.17 -39.29 -7.63
N THR A 197 7.89 -38.97 -7.74
CA THR A 197 7.15 -38.01 -6.92
C THR A 197 7.16 -38.40 -5.44
N GLU A 198 7.85 -37.63 -4.60
CA GLU A 198 7.51 -37.56 -3.19
C GLU A 198 6.23 -36.73 -3.07
N VAL A 199 5.12 -37.40 -2.79
CA VAL A 199 3.77 -36.82 -2.75
C VAL A 199 3.68 -35.85 -1.57
N LEU A 200 3.74 -34.54 -1.83
CA LEU A 200 3.29 -33.55 -0.86
C LEU A 200 1.79 -33.78 -0.59
N PRO A 201 1.34 -33.81 0.67
CA PRO A 201 -0.04 -34.15 0.99
C PRO A 201 -0.98 -33.14 0.36
N ASN A 202 -2.03 -33.66 -0.27
CA ASN A 202 -3.12 -32.90 -0.86
C ASN A 202 -3.72 -32.00 0.24
N VAL A 203 -3.46 -30.70 0.20
CA VAL A 203 -3.96 -29.74 1.19
C VAL A 203 -5.44 -29.51 0.90
N ASP A 204 -6.28 -30.21 1.66
CA ASP A 204 -7.74 -30.11 1.64
C ASP A 204 -8.19 -28.66 1.88
N LEU A 205 -9.14 -28.14 1.09
CA LEU A 205 -9.73 -26.80 1.27
C LEU A 205 -10.37 -26.62 2.66
N SER A 206 -10.71 -27.72 3.34
CA SER A 206 -11.09 -27.71 4.75
C SER A 206 -9.96 -27.15 5.65
N SER A 207 -8.70 -27.42 5.32
CA SER A 207 -7.53 -26.99 6.10
C SER A 207 -7.29 -25.48 6.07
N LEU A 208 -7.60 -24.79 4.96
CA LEU A 208 -7.52 -23.32 4.89
C LEU A 208 -8.61 -22.66 5.74
N THR A 209 -9.79 -23.29 5.82
CA THR A 209 -10.87 -22.85 6.70
C THR A 209 -10.48 -23.07 8.17
N SER A 210 -9.85 -24.21 8.48
CA SER A 210 -9.30 -24.51 9.81
C SER A 210 -8.17 -23.58 10.22
N ILE A 211 -7.25 -23.22 9.32
CA ILE A 211 -6.18 -22.24 9.59
C ILE A 211 -6.77 -20.88 9.94
N ARG A 212 -7.77 -20.43 9.18
CA ARG A 212 -8.45 -19.15 9.45
C ARG A 212 -9.26 -19.20 10.75
N GLN A 213 -9.99 -20.29 11.01
CA GLN A 213 -10.70 -20.49 12.28
C GLN A 213 -9.76 -20.52 13.47
N GLU A 214 -8.60 -21.18 13.34
CA GLU A 214 -7.59 -21.22 14.38
C GLU A 214 -7.00 -19.82 14.64
N ALA A 215 -6.71 -19.04 13.59
CA ALA A 215 -6.24 -17.67 13.73
C ALA A 215 -7.25 -16.79 14.49
N TRP A 216 -8.55 -16.95 14.25
CA TRP A 216 -9.59 -16.23 15.00
C TRP A 216 -9.79 -16.76 16.43
N ARG A 217 -9.61 -18.07 16.64
CA ARG A 217 -9.62 -18.68 17.98
C ARG A 217 -8.51 -18.13 18.87
N GLN A 218 -7.31 -17.92 18.30
CA GLN A 218 -6.17 -17.35 19.03
C GLN A 218 -6.43 -15.91 19.54
N VAL A 219 -7.29 -15.14 18.86
CA VAL A 219 -7.71 -13.80 19.30
C VAL A 219 -9.03 -13.79 20.08
N GLY A 220 -9.59 -14.97 20.41
CA GLY A 220 -10.80 -15.11 21.22
C GLY A 220 -12.11 -14.72 20.51
N VAL A 221 -12.08 -14.59 19.17
CA VAL A 221 -13.24 -14.23 18.36
C VAL A 221 -13.75 -15.46 17.61
N ALA A 222 -14.97 -15.90 17.92
CA ALA A 222 -15.71 -16.90 17.17
C ALA A 222 -16.12 -16.32 15.81
N PHE A 223 -15.26 -16.50 14.81
CA PHE A 223 -15.54 -16.03 13.47
C PHE A 223 -16.28 -17.09 12.64
N ASN A 224 -17.56 -16.84 12.39
CA ASN A 224 -18.31 -17.53 11.35
C ASN A 224 -18.32 -16.65 10.08
N ARG A 225 -17.61 -17.09 9.03
CA ARG A 225 -17.50 -16.36 7.76
C ARG A 225 -18.85 -16.10 7.11
N ASP A 226 -19.78 -17.03 7.29
CA ASP A 226 -21.09 -17.01 6.66
C ASP A 226 -22.14 -16.31 7.54
N SER A 227 -21.72 -15.73 8.68
CA SER A 227 -22.64 -14.94 9.52
C SER A 227 -23.14 -13.71 8.77
N SER A 228 -24.39 -13.35 9.02
CA SER A 228 -25.01 -12.20 8.37
C SER A 228 -24.25 -10.89 8.68
N PHE A 229 -23.66 -10.77 9.87
CA PHE A 229 -22.83 -9.62 10.25
C PHE A 229 -21.47 -9.62 9.53
N ALA A 230 -20.81 -10.78 9.42
CA ALA A 230 -19.55 -10.89 8.67
C ALA A 230 -19.74 -10.58 7.18
N ASN A 231 -20.87 -10.97 6.59
CA ASN A 231 -21.23 -10.64 5.22
C ASN A 231 -21.55 -9.15 5.06
N TYR A 232 -22.36 -8.58 5.95
CA TYR A 232 -22.68 -7.16 5.93
C TYR A 232 -21.44 -6.28 6.09
N ALA A 233 -20.58 -6.59 7.07
CA ALA A 233 -19.33 -5.88 7.33
C ALA A 233 -18.39 -5.90 6.11
N ARG A 234 -18.37 -6.99 5.35
CA ARG A 234 -17.59 -7.11 4.12
C ARG A 234 -18.11 -6.22 3.00
N VAL A 235 -19.42 -6.19 2.80
CA VAL A 235 -20.06 -5.33 1.78
C VAL A 235 -19.86 -3.85 2.11
N HIS A 236 -19.82 -3.50 3.39
CA HIS A 236 -19.71 -2.11 3.87
C HIS A 236 -18.29 -1.72 4.31
N GLY A 237 -17.28 -2.56 4.07
CA GLY A 237 -15.87 -2.23 4.33
C GLY A 237 -15.52 -2.01 5.81
N LEU A 238 -16.23 -2.63 6.75
CA LEU A 238 -16.07 -2.40 8.19
C LEU A 238 -14.87 -3.14 8.81
N GLY A 239 -14.13 -3.92 8.02
CA GLY A 239 -12.90 -4.58 8.44
C GLY A 239 -13.12 -5.84 9.30
N ALA A 240 -12.12 -6.17 10.12
CA ALA A 240 -12.12 -7.37 10.95
C ALA A 240 -13.07 -7.27 12.15
N PRO A 241 -13.68 -8.38 12.61
CA PRO A 241 -14.41 -8.41 13.86
C PRO A 241 -13.44 -8.22 15.04
N LEU A 242 -13.81 -7.34 15.97
CA LEU A 242 -13.10 -7.08 17.22
C LEU A 242 -13.75 -7.76 18.43
N THR A 243 -15.01 -8.17 18.29
CA THR A 243 -15.75 -8.86 19.35
C THR A 243 -16.42 -10.13 18.84
N ASN A 244 -16.80 -11.01 19.76
CA ASN A 244 -17.85 -11.99 19.50
C ASN A 244 -19.18 -11.28 19.22
N GLU A 245 -20.15 -11.97 18.62
CA GLU A 245 -21.53 -11.50 18.64
C GLU A 245 -22.06 -11.52 20.07
N TYR A 246 -22.80 -10.49 20.48
CA TYR A 246 -23.38 -10.36 21.81
C TYR A 246 -24.75 -9.69 21.73
N ASP A 247 -25.59 -9.95 22.73
CA ASP A 247 -26.93 -9.38 22.81
C ASP A 247 -26.95 -8.12 23.69
N ILE A 248 -27.65 -7.09 23.22
CA ILE A 248 -27.91 -5.84 23.94
C ILE A 248 -29.40 -5.52 23.82
N GLY A 249 -30.17 -5.76 24.88
CA GLY A 249 -31.62 -5.62 24.84
C GLY A 249 -32.25 -6.53 23.78
N ASN A 250 -32.97 -5.96 22.82
CA ASN A 250 -33.62 -6.70 21.73
C ASN A 250 -32.75 -6.80 20.45
N PHE A 251 -31.47 -6.45 20.54
CA PHE A 251 -30.54 -6.44 19.41
C PHE A 251 -29.40 -7.44 19.62
N ARG A 252 -28.96 -8.05 18.53
CA ARG A 252 -27.63 -8.69 18.45
C ARG A 252 -26.67 -7.70 17.81
N ALA A 253 -25.44 -7.63 18.31
CA ALA A 253 -24.40 -6.74 17.83
C ALA A 253 -23.04 -7.44 17.74
N GLN A 254 -22.16 -6.91 16.90
CA GLN A 254 -20.75 -7.28 16.82
C GLN A 254 -19.92 -6.05 16.45
N GLY A 255 -18.84 -5.82 17.20
CA GLY A 255 -17.88 -4.78 16.90
C GLY A 255 -16.95 -5.22 15.77
N PHE A 256 -16.75 -4.33 14.80
CA PHE A 256 -15.76 -4.42 13.73
C PHE A 256 -14.84 -3.21 13.77
N VAL A 257 -13.71 -3.27 13.06
CA VAL A 257 -12.72 -2.16 13.00
C VAL A 257 -13.37 -0.83 12.61
N GLY A 258 -14.34 -0.83 11.71
CA GLY A 258 -15.00 0.37 11.18
C GLY A 258 -16.32 0.75 11.86
N GLY A 259 -16.81 -0.04 12.83
CA GLY A 259 -18.04 0.27 13.54
C GLY A 259 -18.70 -0.94 14.19
N ILE A 260 -19.86 -0.74 14.78
CA ILE A 260 -20.67 -1.81 15.40
C ILE A 260 -21.79 -2.17 14.44
N VAL A 261 -21.80 -3.42 13.97
CA VAL A 261 -22.91 -3.99 13.18
C VAL A 261 -23.95 -4.54 14.15
N TYR A 262 -25.23 -4.26 13.94
CA TYR A 262 -26.31 -4.76 14.78
C TYR A 262 -27.60 -5.00 14.00
N ALA A 263 -28.48 -5.84 14.55
CA ALA A 263 -29.83 -6.08 14.05
C ALA A 263 -30.77 -6.51 15.19
N PRO A 264 -32.09 -6.27 15.08
CA PRO A 264 -33.05 -6.86 16.01
C PRO A 264 -32.95 -8.39 15.97
N ILE A 265 -33.01 -9.05 17.14
CA ILE A 265 -32.86 -10.50 17.24
C ILE A 265 -33.95 -11.19 16.39
N GLY A 266 -33.51 -12.02 15.43
CA GLY A 266 -34.39 -12.73 14.49
C GLY A 266 -34.74 -11.96 13.21
N GLN A 267 -34.33 -10.70 13.06
CA GLN A 267 -34.62 -9.86 11.88
C GLN A 267 -33.35 -9.49 11.10
N TRP A 268 -32.62 -10.51 10.61
CA TRP A 268 -31.33 -10.38 9.93
C TRP A 268 -31.36 -9.63 8.59
N HIS A 269 -32.53 -9.26 8.09
CA HIS A 269 -32.67 -8.41 6.91
C HIS A 269 -32.61 -6.91 7.25
N LEU A 270 -32.67 -6.54 8.53
CA LEU A 270 -32.60 -5.16 9.03
C LEU A 270 -31.23 -4.83 9.64
N ILE A 271 -30.16 -5.41 9.11
CA ILE A 271 -28.81 -5.17 9.60
C ILE A 271 -28.42 -3.71 9.31
N GLN A 272 -27.91 -3.05 10.33
CA GLN A 272 -27.37 -1.70 10.27
C GLN A 272 -25.99 -1.68 10.93
N HIS A 273 -25.27 -0.58 10.75
CA HIS A 273 -24.09 -0.32 11.54
C HIS A 273 -24.07 1.12 12.05
N VAL A 274 -23.40 1.31 13.17
CA VAL A 274 -23.00 2.62 13.67
C VAL A 274 -21.48 2.66 13.53
N ALA A 275 -20.98 3.63 12.76
CA ALA A 275 -19.55 3.90 12.71
C ALA A 275 -19.06 4.36 14.09
N TRP A 276 -17.77 4.15 14.37
CA TRP A 276 -17.14 4.70 15.57
C TRP A 276 -17.22 6.22 15.63
#